data_AF-A0A091TYE2-F1
#
_entry.id   AF-A0A091TYE2-F1
#
_cell.length_a   1.000
_cell.length_b   1.000
_cell.length_c   1.000
_cell.angle_alpha   90.00
_cell.angle_beta   90.00
_cell.angle_gamma   90.00
#
_symmetry.space_group_name_H-M   'P 1'
#
loop_
_entity.id
_entity.type
_entity.pdbx_description
1 polymer ?
#
loop_
_entity_poly.entity_id
_entity_poly.type
_entity_poly.pdbx_seq_one_letter_code
_entity_poly.pdbx_strand_id
1 'polypeptide(L)'
;VTLSEGPHHVALFKDSSREFDLTKEEDLAALRNEIEIRMRNSVKEGCTVSTETISLSVKGPGLQRMVLVDLPGVISTVTSGMAPDTKETIFSISKAYMQNPNAIILCIQDGSVDAERSIVTDLVSQMDPQGKRTIFVLTKVDLAEKNVASPSRIQQIIEGKLFPMKALGYFAVVTGKGNSSESIESIKEYEEEFFQNSKLLKTCMLKAHQVTTKNLSLAVSDCFWKMVRESVEQQADAFKATRFNLETEWKNNYPRLRELDRNELFEKAKNEILDEVISLTQVTPKHWEEILQKTLWERVSTHVIENIYLPAAQTMNSGTFNTTVDIKLKQWTDKQLPNKAVEVAWETLQEEFSRFMTEQKGKEHDDIFDKLKQAVKEESIKRHKWNERAEDSLRVIQHNALEDRSISDKQQWDAAIHFMEETLQSRLKDTESVIEDMVGPDWKKRWLYWIGRTKEQNIRNETKNELEKLIKCNEEHAAYLANDEVTTVRKNLEARGIAVDPCLIKDTWHQIYRRYFLKTALNHCNLCRRGFHYYQRHFVDSELECNDIVLFWRIQRMLAITANTLRQQLTNTEVRRLEKNVKEVLEDFAEDNEKKVKLLTGKRVQLAEDLSK
;
A
#
# COMPACT_ATOMS: atom_id res chain seq x y z
N VAL A 1 8.34 -25.91 -31.89
CA VAL A 1 7.31 -26.93 -32.18
C VAL A 1 7.41 -28.05 -31.16
N THR A 2 6.32 -28.36 -30.46
CA THR A 2 6.23 -29.48 -29.52
C THR A 2 5.53 -30.64 -30.21
N LEU A 3 6.20 -31.78 -30.36
CA LEU A 3 5.65 -33.00 -30.94
C LEU A 3 5.20 -33.96 -29.83
N SER A 4 4.05 -34.59 -30.00
CA SER A 4 3.59 -35.66 -29.10
C SER A 4 2.72 -36.69 -29.81
N GLU A 5 2.62 -37.87 -29.22
CA GLU A 5 1.67 -38.88 -29.66
C GLU A 5 0.22 -38.39 -29.48
N GLY A 6 -0.65 -38.76 -30.41
CA GLY A 6 -2.08 -38.43 -30.37
C GLY A 6 -2.90 -39.28 -31.34
N PRO A 7 -4.23 -39.26 -31.24
CA PRO A 7 -5.09 -40.09 -32.09
C PRO A 7 -5.12 -39.63 -33.55
N HIS A 8 -4.94 -38.32 -33.79
CA HIS A 8 -5.02 -37.70 -35.11
C HIS A 8 -3.84 -36.74 -35.33
N HIS A 9 -3.41 -36.58 -36.59
CA HIS A 9 -2.37 -35.65 -36.98
C HIS A 9 -2.91 -34.21 -36.98
N VAL A 10 -2.77 -33.50 -35.87
CA VAL A 10 -3.30 -32.13 -35.69
C VAL A 10 -2.23 -31.16 -35.19
N ALA A 11 -2.32 -29.91 -35.63
CA ALA A 11 -1.46 -28.82 -35.19
C ALA A 11 -2.27 -27.70 -34.51
N LEU A 12 -1.72 -27.09 -33.46
CA LEU A 12 -2.37 -26.07 -32.64
C LEU A 12 -1.34 -25.03 -32.17
N PHE A 13 -1.65 -23.74 -32.30
CA PHE A 13 -0.81 -22.68 -31.73
C PHE A 13 -1.07 -22.51 -30.23
N LYS A 14 -0.05 -22.15 -29.45
CA LYS A 14 -0.15 -22.03 -27.98
C LYS A 14 -1.20 -21.01 -27.51
N ASP A 15 -1.43 -19.98 -28.30
CA ASP A 15 -2.31 -18.82 -28.07
C ASP A 15 -3.66 -18.93 -28.81
N SER A 16 -3.91 -20.03 -29.52
CA SER A 16 -5.13 -20.24 -30.30
C SER A 16 -5.82 -21.55 -29.90
N SER A 17 -7.14 -21.59 -30.03
CA SER A 17 -7.95 -22.81 -29.86
C SER A 17 -8.23 -23.52 -31.19
N ARG A 18 -7.77 -23.00 -32.34
CA ARG A 18 -8.01 -23.58 -33.66
C ARG A 18 -7.06 -24.74 -33.93
N GLU A 19 -7.61 -25.93 -34.15
CA GLU A 19 -6.88 -27.11 -34.61
C GLU A 19 -6.81 -27.15 -36.14
N PHE A 20 -5.65 -27.54 -36.67
CA PHE A 20 -5.41 -27.75 -38.10
C PHE A 20 -5.14 -29.23 -38.35
N ASP A 21 -5.93 -29.88 -39.21
CA ASP A 21 -5.73 -31.28 -39.58
C ASP A 21 -4.63 -31.40 -40.64
N LEU A 22 -3.53 -32.06 -40.30
CA LEU A 22 -2.36 -32.17 -41.18
C LEU A 22 -2.55 -33.18 -42.32
N THR A 23 -3.62 -33.99 -42.27
CA THR A 23 -3.95 -34.94 -43.35
C THR A 23 -4.71 -34.27 -44.51
N LYS A 24 -5.28 -33.08 -44.27
CA LYS A 24 -6.02 -32.32 -45.28
C LYS A 24 -5.15 -31.25 -45.89
N GLU A 25 -5.02 -31.23 -47.22
CA GLU A 25 -4.21 -30.24 -47.93
C GLU A 25 -4.68 -28.80 -47.70
N GLU A 26 -6.00 -28.59 -47.59
CA GLU A 26 -6.58 -27.27 -47.32
C GLU A 26 -6.15 -26.71 -45.96
N ASP A 27 -6.19 -27.53 -44.92
CA ASP A 27 -5.78 -27.15 -43.57
C ASP A 27 -4.25 -26.99 -43.45
N LEU A 28 -3.48 -27.81 -44.18
CA LEU A 28 -2.03 -27.67 -44.28
C LEU A 28 -1.64 -26.33 -44.95
N ALA A 29 -2.34 -25.95 -46.03
CA ALA A 29 -2.15 -24.68 -46.70
C ALA A 29 -2.55 -23.51 -45.80
N ALA A 30 -3.68 -23.63 -45.08
CA ALA A 30 -4.11 -22.63 -44.11
C ALA A 30 -3.11 -22.46 -42.96
N LEU A 31 -2.55 -23.56 -42.43
CA LEU A 31 -1.52 -23.52 -41.39
C LEU A 31 -0.26 -22.80 -41.89
N ARG A 32 0.21 -23.09 -43.11
CA ARG A 32 1.38 -22.42 -43.72
C ARG A 32 1.15 -20.92 -43.86
N ASN A 33 -0.02 -20.52 -44.36
CA ASN A 33 -0.39 -19.11 -44.49
C ASN A 33 -0.44 -18.40 -43.12
N GLU A 34 -1.01 -19.05 -42.10
CA GLU A 34 -1.07 -18.49 -40.75
C GLU A 34 0.33 -18.30 -40.14
N ILE A 35 1.23 -19.27 -40.33
CA ILE A 35 2.64 -19.15 -39.91
C ILE A 35 3.30 -17.95 -40.59
N GLU A 36 3.10 -17.79 -41.91
CA GLU A 36 3.68 -16.68 -42.68
C GLU A 36 3.17 -15.31 -42.20
N ILE A 37 1.88 -15.20 -41.91
CA ILE A 37 1.27 -13.98 -41.36
C ILE A 37 1.88 -13.66 -39.99
N ARG A 38 1.99 -14.65 -39.10
CA ARG A 38 2.59 -14.48 -37.77
C ARG A 38 4.07 -14.09 -37.84
N MET A 39 4.83 -14.68 -38.77
CA MET A 39 6.22 -14.31 -39.03
C MET A 39 6.34 -12.85 -39.51
N ARG A 40 5.45 -12.38 -40.39
CA ARG A 40 5.45 -10.98 -40.83
C ARG A 40 5.10 -10.02 -39.70
N ASN A 41 4.11 -10.36 -38.88
CA ASN A 41 3.65 -9.50 -37.79
C ASN A 41 4.68 -9.35 -36.65
N SER A 42 5.54 -10.34 -36.44
CA SER A 42 6.55 -10.31 -35.37
C SER A 42 7.81 -9.49 -35.72
N VAL A 43 7.98 -9.11 -36.99
CA VAL A 43 9.12 -8.31 -37.45
C VAL A 43 8.83 -6.82 -37.25
N LYS A 44 9.70 -6.13 -36.50
CA LYS A 44 9.61 -4.69 -36.27
C LYS A 44 9.94 -3.91 -37.54
N GLU A 45 9.38 -2.71 -37.67
CA GLU A 45 9.61 -1.82 -38.81
C GLU A 45 11.11 -1.50 -38.96
N GLY A 46 11.67 -1.71 -40.16
CA GLY A 46 13.10 -1.53 -40.45
C GLY A 46 13.99 -2.75 -40.14
N CYS A 47 13.47 -3.80 -39.49
CA CYS A 47 14.18 -5.06 -39.28
C CYS A 47 13.78 -6.11 -40.32
N THR A 48 14.65 -7.11 -40.54
CA THR A 48 14.35 -8.26 -41.42
C THR A 48 14.10 -9.56 -40.64
N VAL A 49 14.54 -9.64 -39.38
CA VAL A 49 14.42 -10.83 -38.52
C VAL A 49 13.93 -10.43 -37.13
N SER A 50 13.10 -11.28 -36.52
CA SER A 50 12.62 -11.12 -35.15
C SER A 50 13.19 -12.20 -34.23
N THR A 51 13.39 -11.86 -32.97
CA THR A 51 13.77 -12.82 -31.91
C THR A 51 12.55 -13.48 -31.25
N GLU A 52 11.33 -13.07 -31.63
CA GLU A 52 10.10 -13.60 -31.09
C GLU A 52 9.84 -15.04 -31.56
N THR A 53 9.39 -15.90 -30.64
CA THR A 53 9.23 -17.33 -30.93
C THR A 53 7.78 -17.69 -31.22
N ILE A 54 7.55 -18.39 -32.33
CA ILE A 54 6.23 -18.94 -32.66
C ILE A 54 6.12 -20.35 -32.08
N SER A 55 5.21 -20.53 -31.12
CA SER A 55 5.01 -21.80 -30.43
C SER A 55 3.86 -22.60 -31.03
N LEU A 56 4.17 -23.73 -31.66
CA LEU A 56 3.23 -24.68 -32.25
C LEU A 56 3.29 -26.03 -31.51
N SER A 57 2.15 -26.65 -31.23
CA SER A 57 2.02 -28.03 -30.77
C SER A 57 1.49 -28.89 -31.90
N VAL A 58 2.12 -30.04 -32.17
CA VAL A 58 1.71 -31.00 -33.19
C VAL A 58 1.54 -32.36 -32.53
N LYS A 59 0.38 -32.98 -32.74
CA LYS A 59 0.03 -34.29 -32.21
C LYS A 59 -0.26 -35.24 -33.36
N GLY A 60 0.02 -36.53 -33.20
CA GLY A 60 -0.25 -37.52 -34.25
C GLY A 60 0.16 -38.94 -33.88
N PRO A 61 -0.45 -39.97 -34.48
CA PRO A 61 -0.11 -41.35 -34.21
C PRO A 61 1.31 -41.66 -34.71
N GLY A 62 2.12 -42.28 -33.86
CA GLY A 62 3.51 -42.62 -34.18
C GLY A 62 4.50 -41.44 -34.16
N LEU A 63 4.07 -40.24 -33.78
CA LEU A 63 4.98 -39.11 -33.56
C LEU A 63 5.75 -39.29 -32.24
N GLN A 64 7.07 -39.28 -32.33
CA GLN A 64 7.95 -39.31 -31.18
C GLN A 64 7.86 -38.01 -30.39
N ARG A 65 7.80 -38.10 -29.07
CA ARG A 65 7.64 -36.93 -28.19
C ARG A 65 8.96 -36.18 -28.07
N MET A 66 9.03 -35.00 -28.69
CA MET A 66 10.22 -34.15 -28.68
C MET A 66 9.85 -32.67 -28.89
N VAL A 67 10.77 -31.76 -28.60
CA VAL A 67 10.61 -30.32 -28.87
C VAL A 67 11.66 -29.90 -29.88
N LEU A 68 11.22 -29.36 -31.01
CA LEU A 68 12.07 -28.86 -32.08
C LEU A 68 12.01 -27.33 -32.10
N VAL A 69 13.17 -26.70 -32.18
CA VAL A 69 13.29 -25.26 -32.42
C VAL A 69 13.88 -25.09 -33.81
N ASP A 70 13.11 -24.52 -34.72
CA ASP A 70 13.60 -24.16 -36.04
C ASP A 70 14.31 -22.81 -35.96
N LEU A 71 15.53 -22.75 -36.51
CA LEU A 71 16.39 -21.57 -36.45
C LEU A 71 16.54 -21.00 -37.85
N PRO A 72 16.61 -19.66 -38.00
CA PRO A 72 16.84 -19.04 -39.30
C PRO A 72 18.15 -19.55 -39.92
N GLY A 73 18.12 -19.79 -41.23
CA GLY A 73 19.28 -20.28 -41.98
C GLY A 73 20.45 -19.29 -41.94
N VAL A 74 21.66 -19.80 -41.70
CA VAL A 74 22.87 -18.98 -41.62
C VAL A 74 23.24 -18.45 -43.01
N ILE A 75 23.22 -17.13 -43.18
CA ILE A 75 23.59 -16.45 -44.43
C ILE A 75 25.02 -15.92 -44.39
N SER A 76 25.73 -16.00 -45.52
CA SER A 76 27.11 -15.51 -45.66
C SER A 76 27.18 -14.03 -46.05
N THR A 77 26.20 -13.55 -46.81
CA THR A 77 26.12 -12.21 -47.41
C THR A 77 24.71 -11.63 -47.29
N VAL A 78 24.62 -10.31 -47.16
CA VAL A 78 23.36 -9.54 -47.05
C VAL A 78 22.98 -9.06 -48.46
N THR A 79 21.73 -9.27 -48.89
CA THR A 79 21.24 -8.87 -50.21
C THR A 79 20.58 -7.48 -50.20
N SER A 80 20.42 -6.88 -51.38
CA SER A 80 19.79 -5.57 -51.61
C SER A 80 18.31 -5.58 -51.20
N GLY A 81 18.03 -5.35 -49.92
CA GLY A 81 16.67 -5.40 -49.35
C GLY A 81 16.60 -5.91 -47.91
N MET A 82 17.70 -6.47 -47.39
CA MET A 82 17.81 -6.89 -45.99
C MET A 82 18.46 -5.79 -45.14
N ALA A 83 18.11 -5.73 -43.86
CA ALA A 83 18.75 -4.83 -42.91
C ALA A 83 20.24 -5.17 -42.75
N PRO A 84 21.13 -4.18 -42.52
CA PRO A 84 22.58 -4.39 -42.52
C PRO A 84 23.05 -5.33 -41.40
N ASP A 85 22.33 -5.38 -40.28
CA ASP A 85 22.60 -6.20 -39.09
C ASP A 85 22.01 -7.62 -39.17
N THR A 86 21.23 -7.94 -40.20
CA THR A 86 20.48 -9.21 -40.30
C THR A 86 21.36 -10.44 -40.08
N LYS A 87 22.57 -10.44 -40.65
CA LYS A 87 23.53 -11.54 -40.50
C LYS A 87 23.94 -11.76 -39.04
N GLU A 88 24.21 -10.68 -38.31
CA GLU A 88 24.64 -10.72 -36.91
C GLU A 88 23.48 -11.16 -36.01
N THR A 89 22.27 -10.66 -36.27
CA THR A 89 21.05 -11.05 -35.55
C THR A 89 20.75 -12.54 -35.69
N ILE A 90 20.79 -13.09 -36.91
CA ILE A 90 20.63 -14.53 -37.16
C ILE A 90 21.68 -15.32 -36.38
N PHE A 91 22.94 -14.90 -36.45
CA PHE A 91 24.03 -15.58 -35.75
C PHE A 91 23.86 -15.54 -34.23
N SER A 92 23.43 -14.40 -33.67
CA SER A 92 23.15 -14.24 -32.25
C SER A 92 22.01 -15.13 -31.78
N ILE A 93 20.92 -15.21 -32.55
CA ILE A 93 19.79 -16.11 -32.26
C ILE A 93 20.25 -17.56 -32.26
N SER A 94 20.92 -18.00 -33.33
CA SER A 94 21.42 -19.38 -33.44
C SER A 94 22.37 -19.73 -32.29
N LYS A 95 23.30 -18.82 -31.96
CA LYS A 95 24.26 -19.01 -30.87
C LYS A 95 23.55 -19.14 -29.51
N ALA A 96 22.58 -18.28 -29.21
CA ALA A 96 21.85 -18.32 -27.94
C ALA A 96 21.14 -19.68 -27.73
N TYR A 97 20.52 -20.23 -28.77
CA TYR A 97 19.90 -21.56 -28.69
C TYR A 97 20.92 -22.69 -28.61
N MET A 98 22.00 -22.62 -29.41
CA MET A 98 23.05 -23.64 -29.42
C MET A 98 23.89 -23.66 -28.13
N GLN A 99 23.99 -22.55 -27.40
CA GLN A 99 24.72 -22.47 -26.13
C GLN A 99 24.10 -23.29 -25.00
N ASN A 100 22.80 -23.59 -25.05
CA ASN A 100 22.14 -24.40 -24.03
C ASN A 100 22.73 -25.83 -24.03
N PRO A 101 23.40 -26.28 -22.95
CA PRO A 101 24.01 -27.60 -22.90
C PRO A 101 22.98 -28.74 -22.94
N ASN A 102 21.72 -28.46 -22.58
CA ASN A 102 20.62 -29.41 -22.60
C ASN A 102 19.90 -29.47 -23.97
N ALA A 103 20.39 -28.76 -24.98
CA ALA A 103 19.84 -28.80 -26.34
C ALA A 103 20.66 -29.72 -27.25
N ILE A 104 19.96 -30.54 -28.04
CA ILE A 104 20.54 -31.34 -29.11
C ILE A 104 20.66 -30.45 -30.35
N ILE A 105 21.85 -30.42 -30.95
CA ILE A 105 22.10 -29.67 -32.19
C ILE A 105 21.88 -30.62 -33.36
N LEU A 106 20.87 -30.33 -34.19
CA LEU A 106 20.65 -31.05 -35.45
C LEU A 106 21.30 -30.28 -36.60
N CYS A 107 22.46 -30.74 -37.06
CA CYS A 107 23.20 -30.10 -38.15
C CYS A 107 22.79 -30.69 -39.49
N ILE A 108 22.02 -29.93 -40.28
CA ILE A 108 21.51 -30.36 -41.58
C ILE A 108 22.44 -29.84 -42.69
N GLN A 109 22.85 -30.71 -43.61
CA GLN A 109 23.65 -30.37 -44.78
C GLN A 109 23.04 -30.93 -46.07
N ASP A 110 23.25 -30.22 -47.18
CA ASP A 110 22.85 -30.65 -48.51
C ASP A 110 23.96 -31.54 -49.11
N GLY A 111 23.63 -32.78 -49.46
CA GLY A 111 24.57 -33.72 -50.07
C GLY A 111 24.85 -33.46 -51.56
N SER A 112 24.02 -32.67 -52.23
CA SER A 112 24.19 -32.32 -53.64
C SER A 112 25.15 -31.15 -53.88
N VAL A 113 25.52 -30.42 -52.80
CA VAL A 113 26.38 -29.23 -52.82
C VAL A 113 27.66 -29.51 -52.04
N ASP A 114 28.74 -28.79 -52.35
CA ASP A 114 29.99 -28.88 -51.58
C ASP A 114 29.81 -28.45 -50.12
N ALA A 115 29.79 -29.42 -49.22
CA ALA A 115 29.64 -29.18 -47.80
C ALA A 115 30.82 -28.41 -47.16
N GLU A 116 31.98 -28.30 -47.83
CA GLU A 116 33.10 -27.41 -47.45
C GLU A 116 32.75 -25.91 -47.53
N ARG A 117 31.72 -25.54 -48.31
CA ARG A 117 31.27 -24.13 -48.41
C ARG A 117 30.33 -23.74 -47.27
N SER A 118 29.97 -24.66 -46.38
CA SER A 118 28.95 -24.48 -45.36
C SER A 118 29.51 -23.96 -44.04
N ILE A 119 29.20 -22.70 -43.71
CA ILE A 119 29.57 -22.01 -42.47
C ILE A 119 28.99 -22.70 -41.21
N VAL A 120 27.92 -23.48 -41.38
CA VAL A 120 27.18 -24.11 -40.28
C VAL A 120 28.06 -25.13 -39.54
N THR A 121 28.91 -25.88 -40.24
CA THR A 121 29.76 -26.92 -39.62
C THR A 121 30.81 -26.33 -38.66
N ASP A 122 31.39 -25.18 -39.01
CA ASP A 122 32.33 -24.46 -38.16
C ASP A 122 31.65 -23.89 -36.91
N LEU A 123 30.45 -23.32 -37.08
CA LEU A 123 29.65 -22.80 -35.97
C LEU A 123 29.30 -23.90 -34.97
N VAL A 124 28.83 -25.05 -35.46
CA VAL A 124 28.51 -26.20 -34.61
C VAL A 124 29.75 -26.74 -33.90
N SER A 125 30.88 -26.83 -34.59
CA SER A 125 32.16 -27.26 -33.99
C SER A 125 32.65 -26.34 -32.87
N GLN A 126 32.37 -25.04 -32.96
CA GLN A 126 32.66 -24.08 -31.89
C GLN A 126 31.73 -24.24 -30.67
N MET A 127 30.45 -24.60 -30.90
CA MET A 127 29.44 -24.73 -29.83
C MET A 127 29.43 -26.11 -29.16
N ASP A 128 29.81 -27.16 -29.89
CA ASP A 128 29.98 -28.53 -29.37
C ASP A 128 31.28 -29.18 -29.90
N PRO A 129 32.46 -28.77 -29.40
CA PRO A 129 33.75 -29.29 -29.88
C PRO A 129 33.94 -30.80 -29.70
N GLN A 130 33.21 -31.40 -28.74
CA GLN A 130 33.30 -32.83 -28.45
C GLN A 130 32.26 -33.66 -29.21
N GLY A 131 31.27 -33.02 -29.86
CA GLY A 131 30.20 -33.71 -30.58
C GLY A 131 29.27 -34.51 -29.68
N LYS A 132 29.15 -34.15 -28.40
CA LYS A 132 28.42 -34.92 -27.38
C LYS A 132 26.90 -34.79 -27.49
N ARG A 133 26.41 -33.79 -28.22
CA ARG A 133 24.98 -33.47 -28.35
C ARG A 133 24.62 -33.03 -29.77
N THR A 134 25.49 -33.32 -30.74
CA THR A 134 25.31 -32.96 -32.14
C THR A 134 24.93 -34.20 -32.95
N ILE A 135 23.88 -34.12 -33.77
CA ILE A 135 23.49 -35.13 -34.75
C ILE A 135 23.63 -34.50 -36.13
N PHE A 136 24.36 -35.16 -37.03
CA PHE A 136 24.56 -34.69 -38.39
C PHE A 136 23.60 -35.38 -39.36
N VAL A 137 22.97 -34.59 -40.23
CA VAL A 137 21.98 -35.07 -41.20
C VAL A 137 22.38 -34.60 -42.60
N LEU A 138 22.61 -35.55 -43.49
CA LEU A 138 22.86 -35.32 -44.92
C LEU A 138 21.56 -35.51 -45.70
N THR A 139 21.11 -34.46 -46.38
CA THR A 139 19.87 -34.43 -47.17
C THR A 139 20.16 -34.51 -48.67
N LYS A 140 19.14 -34.74 -49.51
CA LYS A 140 19.24 -34.81 -50.98
C LYS A 140 20.29 -35.81 -51.48
N VAL A 141 20.43 -36.92 -50.77
CA VAL A 141 21.43 -37.95 -51.07
C VAL A 141 21.14 -38.66 -52.40
N ASP A 142 19.89 -38.67 -52.84
CA ASP A 142 19.47 -39.18 -54.14
C ASP A 142 20.04 -38.38 -55.31
N LEU A 143 20.11 -37.05 -55.18
CA LEU A 143 20.74 -36.18 -56.18
C LEU A 143 22.26 -36.32 -56.14
N ALA A 144 22.84 -36.43 -54.94
CA ALA A 144 24.27 -36.68 -54.77
C ALA A 144 24.70 -38.02 -55.43
N GLU A 145 23.86 -39.05 -55.30
CA GLU A 145 24.09 -40.36 -55.94
C GLU A 145 23.93 -40.30 -57.47
N LYS A 146 22.92 -39.58 -57.99
CA LYS A 146 22.70 -39.40 -59.44
C LYS A 146 23.79 -38.57 -60.12
N ASN A 147 24.38 -37.61 -59.40
CA ASN A 147 25.38 -36.68 -59.95
C ASN A 147 26.83 -37.22 -59.94
N VAL A 148 27.05 -38.48 -59.53
CA VAL A 148 28.29 -39.31 -59.63
C VAL A 148 29.62 -38.52 -59.76
N ALA A 149 29.88 -37.56 -58.87
CA ALA A 149 31.17 -36.86 -58.84
C ALA A 149 32.15 -37.50 -57.84
N SER A 150 31.69 -38.15 -56.75
CA SER A 150 32.54 -38.96 -55.85
C SER A 150 31.76 -39.72 -54.74
N PRO A 151 31.42 -41.01 -54.92
CA PRO A 151 30.82 -41.84 -53.85
C PRO A 151 31.69 -41.89 -52.57
N SER A 152 33.02 -41.85 -52.73
CA SER A 152 33.99 -41.81 -51.65
C SER A 152 33.85 -40.58 -50.74
N ARG A 153 33.37 -39.45 -51.26
CA ARG A 153 33.18 -38.21 -50.50
C ARG A 153 31.99 -38.31 -49.56
N ILE A 154 30.86 -38.85 -50.02
CA ILE A 154 29.68 -39.12 -49.19
C ILE A 154 30.05 -40.05 -48.04
N GLN A 155 30.86 -41.09 -48.30
CA GLN A 155 31.38 -41.96 -47.26
C GLN A 155 32.24 -41.22 -46.25
N GLN A 156 33.18 -40.36 -46.68
CA GLN A 156 34.00 -39.58 -45.75
C GLN A 156 33.19 -38.63 -44.87
N ILE A 157 32.07 -38.08 -45.37
CA ILE A 157 31.15 -37.24 -44.59
C ILE A 157 30.47 -38.06 -43.50
N ILE A 158 29.96 -39.25 -43.84
CA ILE A 158 29.15 -40.08 -42.93
C ILE A 158 30.02 -40.85 -41.94
N GLU A 159 31.27 -41.12 -42.29
CA GLU A 159 32.30 -41.59 -41.35
C GLU A 159 32.83 -40.46 -40.44
N GLY A 160 32.41 -39.21 -40.65
CA GLY A 160 32.87 -38.06 -39.86
C GLY A 160 34.34 -37.72 -40.05
N LYS A 161 34.92 -38.08 -41.21
CA LYS A 161 36.33 -37.86 -41.54
C LYS A 161 36.57 -36.60 -42.37
N LEU A 162 35.55 -36.12 -43.08
CA LEU A 162 35.70 -34.96 -43.97
C LEU A 162 35.76 -33.65 -43.19
N PHE A 163 35.01 -33.52 -42.10
CA PHE A 163 34.92 -32.28 -41.32
C PHE A 163 35.60 -32.42 -39.96
N PRO A 164 36.17 -31.34 -39.40
CA PRO A 164 36.69 -31.32 -38.03
C PRO A 164 35.57 -31.40 -36.96
N MET A 165 34.31 -31.33 -37.38
CA MET A 165 33.13 -31.46 -36.53
C MET A 165 32.91 -32.91 -36.09
N LYS A 166 32.59 -33.11 -34.81
CA LYS A 166 32.18 -34.41 -34.27
C LYS A 166 30.67 -34.43 -34.03
N ALA A 167 30.06 -35.59 -34.21
CA ALA A 167 28.64 -35.81 -33.94
C ALA A 167 28.42 -37.20 -33.31
N LEU A 168 27.36 -37.32 -32.51
CA LEU A 168 26.86 -38.58 -31.93
C LEU A 168 26.43 -39.58 -32.99
N GLY A 169 25.89 -39.07 -34.10
CA GLY A 169 25.37 -39.86 -35.20
C GLY A 169 25.36 -39.08 -36.50
N TYR A 170 25.57 -39.82 -37.59
CA TYR A 170 25.51 -39.32 -38.96
C TYR A 170 24.38 -40.06 -39.66
N PHE A 171 23.42 -39.31 -40.18
CA PHE A 171 22.24 -39.82 -40.87
C PHE A 171 22.16 -39.30 -42.30
N ALA A 172 21.68 -40.14 -43.21
CA ALA A 172 21.38 -39.80 -44.59
C ALA A 172 19.87 -39.93 -44.83
N VAL A 173 19.26 -38.87 -45.35
CA VAL A 173 17.81 -38.80 -45.56
C VAL A 173 17.46 -38.25 -46.93
N VAL A 174 16.28 -38.63 -47.43
CA VAL A 174 15.71 -38.12 -48.68
C VAL A 174 14.30 -37.61 -48.40
N THR A 175 14.04 -36.35 -48.70
CA THR A 175 12.79 -35.66 -48.33
C THR A 175 11.98 -35.29 -49.57
N GLY A 176 11.61 -36.30 -50.36
CA GLY A 176 10.77 -36.15 -51.56
C GLY A 176 11.55 -35.82 -52.84
N LYS A 177 10.83 -35.59 -53.95
CA LYS A 177 11.43 -35.34 -55.28
C LYS A 177 11.62 -33.85 -55.58
N GLY A 178 11.32 -32.97 -54.62
CA GLY A 178 11.48 -31.52 -54.72
C GLY A 178 10.24 -30.76 -55.20
N ASN A 179 9.08 -31.43 -55.34
CA ASN A 179 7.81 -30.78 -55.66
C ASN A 179 7.07 -30.37 -54.37
N SER A 180 6.53 -29.15 -54.33
CA SER A 180 5.87 -28.57 -53.15
C SER A 180 4.48 -29.16 -52.84
N SER A 181 3.95 -30.02 -53.71
CA SER A 181 2.61 -30.64 -53.62
C SER A 181 2.65 -32.15 -53.33
N GLU A 182 3.78 -32.69 -52.86
CA GLU A 182 3.87 -34.10 -52.49
C GLU A 182 3.29 -34.34 -51.08
N SER A 183 2.48 -35.40 -50.94
CA SER A 183 1.95 -35.82 -49.63
C SER A 183 3.05 -36.42 -48.76
N ILE A 184 2.89 -36.36 -47.44
CA ILE A 184 3.87 -36.90 -46.48
C ILE A 184 4.07 -38.42 -46.68
N GLU A 185 2.99 -39.14 -46.99
CA GLU A 185 3.02 -40.57 -47.29
C GLU A 185 3.87 -40.86 -48.54
N SER A 186 3.68 -40.11 -49.62
CA SER A 186 4.44 -40.28 -50.86
C SER A 186 5.95 -40.03 -50.68
N ILE A 187 6.31 -39.10 -49.80
CA ILE A 187 7.71 -38.80 -49.46
C ILE A 187 8.35 -39.97 -48.71
N LYS A 188 7.63 -40.58 -47.76
CA LYS A 188 8.11 -41.74 -47.01
C LYS A 188 8.31 -42.95 -47.91
N GLU A 189 7.32 -43.25 -48.76
CA GLU A 189 7.41 -44.34 -49.74
C GLU A 189 8.59 -44.15 -50.69
N TYR A 190 8.80 -42.92 -51.17
CA TYR A 190 9.93 -42.59 -52.03
C TYR A 190 11.28 -42.77 -51.32
N GLU A 191 11.40 -42.35 -50.07
CA GLU A 191 12.62 -42.53 -49.28
C GLU A 191 12.94 -44.02 -49.08
N GLU A 192 11.94 -44.82 -48.74
CA GLU A 192 12.10 -46.27 -48.56
C GLU A 192 12.51 -46.95 -49.86
N GLU A 193 11.84 -46.65 -50.97
CA GLU A 193 12.16 -47.20 -52.29
C GLU A 193 13.58 -46.80 -52.73
N PHE A 194 13.98 -45.56 -52.49
CA PHE A 194 15.32 -45.07 -52.81
C PHE A 194 16.38 -45.85 -52.04
N PHE A 195 16.30 -45.93 -50.70
CA PHE A 195 17.33 -46.60 -49.91
C PHE A 195 17.36 -48.12 -50.13
N GLN A 196 16.21 -48.76 -50.42
CA GLN A 196 16.18 -50.17 -50.83
C GLN A 196 16.95 -50.41 -52.13
N ASN A 197 16.90 -49.47 -53.07
CA ASN A 197 17.49 -49.62 -54.40
C ASN A 197 18.88 -48.96 -54.56
N SER A 198 19.27 -48.07 -53.65
CA SER A 198 20.50 -47.29 -53.67
C SER A 198 21.77 -48.14 -53.74
N LYS A 199 22.73 -47.71 -54.56
CA LYS A 199 24.07 -48.31 -54.63
C LYS A 199 24.86 -48.03 -53.35
N LEU A 200 24.61 -46.91 -52.69
CA LEU A 200 25.30 -46.51 -51.45
C LEU A 200 25.02 -47.48 -50.30
N LEU A 201 23.80 -48.01 -50.21
CA LEU A 201 23.45 -49.05 -49.24
C LEU A 201 23.99 -50.43 -49.66
N LYS A 202 23.86 -50.79 -50.94
CA LYS A 202 24.29 -52.09 -51.50
C LYS A 202 25.82 -52.28 -51.47
N THR A 203 26.60 -51.21 -51.57
CA THR A 203 28.07 -51.23 -51.45
C THR A 203 28.54 -51.14 -49.98
N CYS A 204 27.63 -51.24 -48.99
CA CYS A 204 27.91 -51.11 -47.55
C CYS A 204 28.56 -49.77 -47.12
N MET A 205 28.42 -48.71 -47.93
CA MET A 205 28.95 -47.39 -47.58
C MET A 205 28.05 -46.68 -46.56
N LEU A 206 26.77 -47.04 -46.53
CA LEU A 206 25.76 -46.61 -45.56
C LEU A 206 25.27 -47.80 -44.74
N LYS A 207 25.19 -47.65 -43.41
CA LYS A 207 24.57 -48.67 -42.56
C LYS A 207 23.06 -48.47 -42.51
N ALA A 208 22.30 -49.57 -42.42
CA ALA A 208 20.83 -49.53 -42.40
C ALA A 208 20.23 -48.63 -41.30
N HIS A 209 20.88 -48.51 -40.14
CA HIS A 209 20.42 -47.65 -39.05
C HIS A 209 20.76 -46.16 -39.25
N GLN A 210 21.62 -45.81 -40.20
CA GLN A 210 22.03 -44.43 -40.51
C GLN A 210 21.21 -43.82 -41.64
N VAL A 211 20.28 -44.58 -42.24
CA VAL A 211 19.45 -44.09 -43.34
C VAL A 211 18.01 -43.96 -42.89
N THR A 212 17.22 -43.17 -43.63
CA THR A 212 15.80 -42.87 -43.43
C THR A 212 15.50 -41.84 -42.33
N THR A 213 14.47 -41.04 -42.58
CA THR A 213 13.88 -40.09 -41.61
C THR A 213 13.34 -40.79 -40.36
N LYS A 214 12.84 -42.02 -40.48
CA LYS A 214 12.33 -42.83 -39.36
C LYS A 214 13.41 -43.14 -38.34
N ASN A 215 14.56 -43.65 -38.79
CA ASN A 215 15.68 -43.98 -37.89
C ASN A 215 16.28 -42.72 -37.27
N LEU A 216 16.38 -41.63 -38.03
CA LEU A 216 16.79 -40.33 -37.50
C LEU A 216 15.87 -39.86 -36.36
N SER A 217 14.55 -39.89 -36.59
CA SER A 217 13.55 -39.47 -35.59
C SER A 217 13.64 -40.29 -34.30
N LEU A 218 13.83 -41.61 -34.42
CA LEU A 218 14.03 -42.50 -33.28
C LEU A 218 15.31 -42.13 -32.49
N ALA A 219 16.44 -41.96 -33.17
CA ALA A 219 17.72 -41.64 -32.54
C ALA A 219 17.71 -40.27 -31.83
N VAL A 220 17.07 -39.27 -32.45
CA VAL A 220 16.89 -37.94 -31.84
C VAL A 220 16.01 -38.05 -30.58
N SER A 221 14.91 -38.80 -30.65
CA SER A 221 14.01 -39.04 -29.50
C SER A 221 14.73 -39.73 -28.34
N ASP A 222 15.48 -40.80 -28.61
CA ASP A 222 16.23 -41.53 -27.60
C ASP A 222 17.29 -40.66 -26.92
N CYS A 223 18.03 -39.86 -27.71
CA CYS A 223 19.01 -38.91 -27.18
C CYS A 223 18.33 -37.84 -26.31
N PHE A 224 17.19 -37.31 -26.76
CA PHE A 224 16.42 -36.31 -26.04
C PHE A 224 15.98 -36.84 -24.68
N TRP A 225 15.38 -38.03 -24.63
CA TRP A 225 14.90 -38.63 -23.39
C TRP A 225 16.02 -39.02 -22.44
N LYS A 226 17.18 -39.43 -22.96
CA LYS A 226 18.36 -39.66 -22.12
C LYS A 226 18.81 -38.38 -21.43
N MET A 227 18.94 -37.27 -22.18
CA MET A 227 19.33 -35.98 -21.63
C MET A 227 18.29 -35.43 -20.64
N VAL A 228 17.00 -35.54 -20.96
CA VAL A 228 15.91 -35.10 -20.06
C VAL A 228 15.94 -35.88 -18.74
N ARG A 229 16.14 -37.20 -18.78
CA ARG A 229 16.19 -38.03 -17.57
C ARG A 229 17.35 -37.61 -16.66
N GLU A 230 18.54 -37.46 -17.24
CA GLU A 230 19.74 -37.03 -16.50
C GLU A 230 19.57 -35.61 -15.91
N SER A 231 18.92 -34.68 -16.64
CA SER A 231 18.72 -33.31 -16.14
C SER A 231 17.64 -33.20 -15.06
N VAL A 232 16.55 -33.96 -15.20
CA VAL A 232 15.39 -33.89 -14.27
C VAL A 232 15.79 -34.43 -12.90
N GLU A 233 16.57 -35.51 -12.84
CA GLU A 233 17.05 -36.05 -11.56
C GLU A 233 17.94 -35.04 -10.83
N GLN A 234 18.90 -34.43 -11.52
CA GLN A 234 19.78 -33.41 -10.94
C GLN A 234 19.00 -32.18 -10.45
N GLN A 235 18.04 -31.69 -11.25
CA GLN A 235 17.20 -30.56 -10.86
C GLN A 235 16.32 -30.91 -9.66
N ALA A 236 15.69 -32.09 -9.65
CA ALA A 236 14.84 -32.54 -8.56
C ALA A 236 15.60 -32.63 -7.23
N ASP A 237 16.83 -33.15 -7.24
CA ASP A 237 17.63 -33.25 -6.03
C ASP A 237 18.11 -31.87 -5.53
N ALA A 238 18.45 -30.95 -6.43
CA ALA A 238 18.75 -29.56 -6.07
C ALA A 238 17.54 -28.85 -5.43
N PHE A 239 16.33 -29.06 -5.97
CA PHE A 239 15.10 -28.52 -5.38
C PHE A 239 14.80 -29.14 -4.01
N LYS A 240 14.95 -30.46 -3.85
CA LYS A 240 14.77 -31.13 -2.55
C LYS A 240 15.74 -30.60 -1.49
N ALA A 241 17.02 -30.42 -1.84
CA ALA A 241 18.01 -29.88 -0.92
C ALA A 241 17.68 -28.44 -0.50
N THR A 242 17.27 -27.60 -1.45
CA THR A 242 16.86 -26.22 -1.18
C THR A 242 15.64 -26.17 -0.26
N ARG A 243 14.60 -26.96 -0.56
CA ARG A 243 13.39 -27.06 0.26
C ARG A 243 13.71 -27.55 1.68
N PHE A 244 14.55 -28.56 1.82
CA PHE A 244 14.96 -29.07 3.13
C PHE A 244 15.65 -28.01 3.99
N ASN A 245 16.52 -27.19 3.38
CA ASN A 245 17.19 -26.10 4.08
C ASN A 245 16.18 -25.06 4.59
N LEU A 246 15.23 -24.65 3.74
CA LEU A 246 14.18 -23.68 4.09
C LEU A 246 13.25 -24.22 5.19
N GLU A 247 12.83 -25.49 5.10
CA GLU A 247 11.98 -26.13 6.12
C GLU A 247 12.69 -26.23 7.47
N THR A 248 14.01 -26.47 7.44
CA THR A 248 14.84 -26.52 8.65
C THR A 248 14.98 -25.13 9.27
N GLU A 249 15.19 -24.10 8.46
CA GLU A 249 15.22 -22.71 8.93
C GLU A 249 13.88 -22.30 9.56
N TRP A 250 12.75 -22.71 8.95
CA TRP A 250 11.42 -22.43 9.50
C TRP A 250 11.23 -23.09 10.86
N LYS A 251 11.53 -24.39 10.98
CA LYS A 251 11.38 -25.14 12.23
C LYS A 251 12.24 -24.57 13.36
N ASN A 252 13.44 -24.07 13.05
CA ASN A 252 14.33 -23.49 14.05
C ASN A 252 13.88 -22.11 14.52
N ASN A 253 13.41 -21.26 13.60
CA ASN A 253 13.05 -19.88 13.92
C ASN A 253 11.58 -19.72 14.37
N TYR A 254 10.68 -20.59 13.89
CA TYR A 254 9.22 -20.49 14.08
C TYR A 254 8.56 -21.84 14.45
N PRO A 255 9.04 -22.55 15.49
CA PRO A 255 8.66 -23.95 15.78
C PRO A 255 7.17 -24.19 16.08
N ARG A 256 6.41 -23.16 16.46
CA ARG A 256 4.99 -23.26 16.85
C ARG A 256 4.05 -22.55 15.88
N LEU A 257 4.58 -22.03 14.77
CA LEU A 257 3.79 -21.29 13.78
C LEU A 257 3.62 -22.14 12.53
N ARG A 258 2.39 -22.13 12.02
CA ARG A 258 2.09 -22.67 10.69
C ARG A 258 2.63 -21.71 9.63
N GLU A 259 3.17 -22.28 8.56
CA GLU A 259 3.54 -21.57 7.33
C GLU A 259 2.26 -21.02 6.70
N LEU A 260 2.18 -19.69 6.60
CA LEU A 260 1.06 -18.99 5.97
C LEU A 260 1.62 -18.11 4.87
N ASP A 261 1.05 -18.20 3.68
CA ASP A 261 1.42 -17.33 2.58
C ASP A 261 0.95 -15.89 2.84
N ARG A 262 1.37 -14.94 1.98
CA ARG A 262 1.01 -13.53 2.18
C ARG A 262 -0.50 -13.27 2.08
N ASN A 263 -1.24 -14.06 1.31
CA ASN A 263 -2.70 -13.92 1.18
C ASN A 263 -3.42 -14.47 2.42
N GLU A 264 -2.99 -15.62 2.95
CA GLU A 264 -3.50 -16.19 4.19
C GLU A 264 -3.20 -15.29 5.39
N LEU A 265 -1.99 -14.70 5.44
CA LEU A 265 -1.64 -13.71 6.46
C LEU A 265 -2.51 -12.45 6.35
N PHE A 266 -2.81 -11.99 5.13
CA PHE A 266 -3.69 -10.85 4.92
C PHE A 266 -5.11 -11.15 5.40
N GLU A 267 -5.69 -12.31 5.05
CA GLU A 267 -7.03 -12.69 5.52
C GLU A 267 -7.09 -12.85 7.05
N LYS A 268 -6.03 -13.38 7.67
CA LYS A 268 -5.94 -13.42 9.14
C LYS A 268 -5.95 -12.01 9.74
N ALA A 269 -5.13 -11.11 9.21
CA ALA A 269 -5.05 -9.73 9.68
C ALA A 269 -6.36 -8.96 9.45
N LYS A 270 -7.02 -9.19 8.31
CA LYS A 270 -8.33 -8.63 7.98
C LYS A 270 -9.37 -9.01 9.01
N ASN A 271 -9.45 -10.30 9.39
CA ASN A 271 -10.37 -10.75 10.43
C ASN A 271 -10.08 -10.07 11.78
N GLU A 272 -8.80 -9.97 12.17
CA GLU A 272 -8.41 -9.30 13.40
C GLU A 272 -8.79 -7.81 13.40
N ILE A 273 -8.58 -7.09 12.29
CA ILE A 273 -8.98 -5.69 12.15
C ILE A 273 -10.51 -5.55 12.24
N LEU A 274 -11.26 -6.45 11.62
CA LEU A 274 -12.73 -6.44 11.70
C LEU A 274 -13.23 -6.70 13.12
N ASP A 275 -12.56 -7.58 13.88
CA ASP A 275 -12.88 -7.82 15.30
C ASP A 275 -12.61 -6.57 16.17
N GLU A 276 -11.54 -5.81 15.90
CA GLU A 276 -11.31 -4.52 16.59
C GLU A 276 -12.39 -3.49 16.26
N VAL A 277 -12.83 -3.42 15.00
CA VAL A 277 -13.92 -2.54 14.59
C VAL A 277 -15.23 -2.93 15.27
N ILE A 278 -15.52 -4.24 15.41
CA ILE A 278 -16.67 -4.73 16.18
C ILE A 278 -16.55 -4.30 17.64
N SER A 279 -15.35 -4.35 18.22
CA SER A 279 -15.11 -3.90 19.61
C SER A 279 -15.44 -2.41 19.79
N LEU A 280 -15.14 -1.56 18.79
CA LEU A 280 -15.55 -0.14 18.79
C LEU A 280 -17.08 0.03 18.80
N THR A 281 -17.84 -0.84 18.12
CA THR A 281 -19.31 -0.80 18.14
C THR A 281 -19.91 -1.16 19.51
N GLN A 282 -19.15 -1.87 20.35
CA GLN A 282 -19.59 -2.32 21.68
C GLN A 282 -19.29 -1.30 22.78
N VAL A 283 -18.58 -0.21 22.47
CA VAL A 283 -18.30 0.87 23.42
C VAL A 283 -19.60 1.43 23.99
N THR A 284 -19.68 1.49 25.32
CA THR A 284 -20.93 1.85 26.00
C THR A 284 -21.38 3.28 25.70
N PRO A 285 -22.70 3.54 25.57
CA PRO A 285 -23.23 4.88 25.37
C PRO A 285 -22.76 5.89 26.43
N LYS A 286 -22.65 5.44 27.69
CA LYS A 286 -22.19 6.25 28.81
C LYS A 286 -20.75 6.74 28.61
N HIS A 287 -19.86 5.86 28.16
CA HIS A 287 -18.46 6.21 27.91
C HIS A 287 -18.33 7.30 26.82
N TRP A 288 -19.07 7.15 25.72
CA TRP A 288 -19.10 8.15 24.66
C TRP A 288 -19.60 9.51 25.17
N GLU A 289 -20.67 9.52 25.97
CA GLU A 289 -21.23 10.75 26.51
C GLU A 289 -20.25 11.46 27.44
N GLU A 290 -19.60 10.74 28.36
CA GLU A 290 -18.62 11.28 29.29
C GLU A 290 -17.39 11.85 28.56
N ILE A 291 -16.84 11.14 27.58
CA ILE A 291 -15.69 11.63 26.81
C ILE A 291 -16.08 12.84 25.98
N LEU A 292 -17.18 12.77 25.21
CA LEU A 292 -17.63 13.88 24.37
C LEU A 292 -17.91 15.15 25.19
N GLN A 293 -18.56 15.00 26.35
CA GLN A 293 -18.83 16.14 27.23
C GLN A 293 -17.53 16.77 27.76
N LYS A 294 -16.57 15.95 28.18
CA LYS A 294 -15.27 16.40 28.68
C LYS A 294 -14.45 17.10 27.59
N THR A 295 -14.23 16.45 26.45
CA THR A 295 -13.42 16.98 25.34
C THR A 295 -14.04 18.23 24.74
N LEU A 296 -15.38 18.27 24.63
CA LEU A 296 -16.10 19.46 24.19
C LEU A 296 -15.87 20.62 25.15
N TRP A 297 -15.98 20.39 26.46
CA TRP A 297 -15.75 21.42 27.47
C TRP A 297 -14.32 21.96 27.44
N GLU A 298 -13.32 21.08 27.33
CA GLU A 298 -11.91 21.47 27.20
C GLU A 298 -11.70 22.40 25.99
N ARG A 299 -12.35 22.09 24.85
CA ARG A 299 -12.27 22.89 23.61
C ARG A 299 -12.97 24.25 23.70
N VAL A 300 -14.09 24.36 24.43
CA VAL A 300 -14.93 25.56 24.42
C VAL A 300 -14.80 26.46 25.65
N SER A 301 -14.32 25.93 26.77
CA SER A 301 -14.26 26.62 28.07
C SER A 301 -13.53 27.96 28.01
N THR A 302 -12.43 28.06 27.26
CA THR A 302 -11.71 29.33 27.06
C THR A 302 -12.58 30.39 26.38
N HIS A 303 -13.37 30.00 25.36
CA HIS A 303 -14.29 30.94 24.71
C HIS A 303 -15.39 31.40 25.66
N VAL A 304 -15.96 30.46 26.42
CA VAL A 304 -17.00 30.74 27.42
C VAL A 304 -16.52 31.76 28.45
N ILE A 305 -15.35 31.56 29.04
CA ILE A 305 -14.84 32.47 30.08
C ILE A 305 -14.43 33.82 29.48
N GLU A 306 -13.64 33.84 28.41
CA GLU A 306 -13.04 35.09 27.90
C GLU A 306 -14.00 35.93 27.06
N ASN A 307 -14.89 35.30 26.28
CA ASN A 307 -15.71 36.02 25.29
C ASN A 307 -17.17 36.17 25.70
N ILE A 308 -17.64 35.42 26.69
CA ILE A 308 -19.02 35.44 27.16
C ILE A 308 -19.09 35.93 28.60
N TYR A 309 -18.47 35.21 29.54
CA TYR A 309 -18.60 35.50 30.96
C TYR A 309 -17.89 36.79 31.37
N LEU A 310 -16.60 36.93 31.04
CA LEU A 310 -15.80 38.09 31.43
C LEU A 310 -16.38 39.43 30.91
N PRO A 311 -16.81 39.58 29.64
CA PRO A 311 -17.43 40.81 29.16
C PRO A 311 -18.81 41.07 29.76
N ALA A 312 -19.59 40.02 30.04
CA ALA A 312 -20.91 40.18 30.65
C ALA A 312 -20.80 40.61 32.11
N ALA A 313 -19.87 40.03 32.87
CA ALA A 313 -19.68 40.34 34.28
C ALA A 313 -19.12 41.75 34.56
N GLN A 314 -18.66 42.47 33.53
CA GLN A 314 -18.26 43.88 33.61
C GLN A 314 -19.44 44.85 33.49
N THR A 315 -20.64 44.35 33.22
CA THR A 315 -21.83 45.20 33.08
C THR A 315 -22.35 45.66 34.45
N MET A 316 -22.97 46.84 34.47
CA MET A 316 -23.34 47.53 35.71
C MET A 316 -24.61 46.99 36.38
N ASN A 317 -25.44 46.20 35.67
CA ASN A 317 -26.68 45.65 36.22
C ASN A 317 -27.06 44.30 35.60
N SER A 318 -27.88 43.53 36.32
CA SER A 318 -28.40 42.22 35.90
C SER A 318 -29.10 42.21 34.53
N GLY A 319 -29.79 43.29 34.16
CA GLY A 319 -30.46 43.40 32.86
C GLY A 319 -29.48 43.47 31.68
N THR A 320 -28.44 44.29 31.78
CA THR A 320 -27.38 44.43 30.76
C THR A 320 -26.46 43.21 30.74
N PHE A 321 -26.23 42.57 31.89
CA PHE A 321 -25.55 41.27 31.97
C PHE A 321 -26.25 40.23 31.10
N ASN A 322 -27.54 39.99 31.35
CA ASN A 322 -28.32 39.00 30.62
C ASN A 322 -28.38 39.31 29.12
N THR A 323 -28.59 40.57 28.75
CA THR A 323 -28.61 41.01 27.35
C THR A 323 -27.27 40.72 26.66
N THR A 324 -26.15 41.01 27.32
CA THR A 324 -24.80 40.75 26.79
C THR A 324 -24.56 39.24 26.62
N VAL A 325 -24.93 38.45 27.62
CA VAL A 325 -24.86 36.99 27.58
C VAL A 325 -25.66 36.43 26.40
N ASP A 326 -26.90 36.85 26.22
CA ASP A 326 -27.77 36.31 25.17
C ASP A 326 -27.24 36.63 23.76
N ILE A 327 -26.77 37.87 23.55
CA ILE A 327 -26.17 38.27 22.27
C ILE A 327 -24.92 37.41 21.99
N LYS A 328 -24.05 37.23 22.99
CA LYS A 328 -22.80 36.46 22.84
C LYS A 328 -23.06 34.97 22.64
N LEU A 329 -23.97 34.37 23.39
CA LEU A 329 -24.38 32.96 23.22
C LEU A 329 -25.02 32.72 21.86
N LYS A 330 -25.86 33.64 21.38
CA LYS A 330 -26.44 33.56 20.03
C LYS A 330 -25.37 33.64 18.95
N GLN A 331 -24.46 34.62 19.03
CA GLN A 331 -23.35 34.73 18.06
C GLN A 331 -22.44 33.50 18.06
N TRP A 332 -22.21 32.90 19.23
CA TRP A 332 -21.38 31.70 19.37
C TRP A 332 -22.07 30.45 18.80
N THR A 333 -23.36 30.27 19.09
CA THR A 333 -24.19 29.16 18.56
C THR A 333 -24.38 29.25 17.05
N ASP A 334 -24.54 30.44 16.49
CA ASP A 334 -24.74 30.60 15.05
C ASP A 334 -23.47 30.34 14.23
N LYS A 335 -22.28 30.60 14.78
CA LYS A 335 -21.03 30.66 14.00
C LYS A 335 -19.97 29.62 14.33
N GLN A 336 -19.85 29.17 15.57
CA GLN A 336 -18.67 28.39 16.01
C GLN A 336 -19.00 27.10 16.74
N LEU A 337 -19.98 27.13 17.66
CA LEU A 337 -20.24 25.99 18.55
C LEU A 337 -20.65 24.71 17.80
N PRO A 338 -21.56 24.71 16.82
CA PRO A 338 -21.96 23.49 16.13
C PRO A 338 -20.79 22.84 15.39
N ASN A 339 -20.00 23.64 14.68
CA ASN A 339 -18.84 23.18 13.94
C ASN A 339 -17.78 22.57 14.88
N LYS A 340 -17.42 23.28 15.96
CA LYS A 340 -16.50 22.76 16.99
C LYS A 340 -17.00 21.46 17.64
N ALA A 341 -18.31 21.33 17.83
CA ALA A 341 -18.90 20.13 18.41
C ALA A 341 -18.77 18.92 17.47
N VAL A 342 -18.94 19.10 16.16
CA VAL A 342 -18.70 18.06 15.16
C VAL A 342 -17.21 17.70 15.08
N GLU A 343 -16.32 18.70 15.08
CA GLU A 343 -14.87 18.46 15.09
C GLU A 343 -14.44 17.61 16.30
N VAL A 344 -14.90 17.98 17.50
CA VAL A 344 -14.61 17.21 18.73
C VAL A 344 -15.15 15.79 18.64
N ALA A 345 -16.36 15.61 18.10
CA ALA A 345 -16.94 14.28 17.93
C ALA A 345 -16.12 13.41 16.97
N TRP A 346 -15.63 14.01 15.89
CA TRP A 346 -14.78 13.34 14.91
C TRP A 346 -13.42 12.97 15.50
N GLU A 347 -12.74 13.91 16.15
CA GLU A 347 -11.45 13.66 16.83
C GLU A 347 -11.59 12.56 17.89
N THR A 348 -12.67 12.59 18.67
CA THR A 348 -12.94 11.57 19.70
C THR A 348 -13.14 10.18 19.07
N LEU A 349 -13.90 10.09 17.97
CA LEU A 349 -14.06 8.83 17.23
C LEU A 349 -12.72 8.33 16.67
N GLN A 350 -11.89 9.24 16.16
CA GLN A 350 -10.57 8.92 15.63
C GLN A 350 -9.61 8.40 16.71
N GLU A 351 -9.59 9.02 17.89
CA GLU A 351 -8.77 8.58 19.03
C GLU A 351 -9.21 7.21 19.53
N GLU A 352 -10.51 6.98 19.70
CA GLU A 352 -11.06 5.70 20.12
C GLU A 352 -10.76 4.60 19.10
N PHE A 353 -10.98 4.86 17.80
CA PHE A 353 -10.60 3.93 16.74
C PHE A 353 -9.09 3.66 16.72
N SER A 354 -8.26 4.69 16.92
CA SER A 354 -6.80 4.54 16.99
C SER A 354 -6.37 3.71 18.19
N ARG A 355 -7.04 3.86 19.34
CA ARG A 355 -6.79 3.07 20.54
C ARG A 355 -7.00 1.59 20.25
N PHE A 356 -8.15 1.18 19.71
CA PHE A 356 -8.42 -0.22 19.37
C PHE A 356 -7.45 -0.78 18.31
N MET A 357 -7.01 0.04 17.35
CA MET A 357 -6.08 -0.39 16.31
C MET A 357 -4.61 -0.49 16.77
N THR A 358 -4.25 0.11 17.92
CA THR A 358 -2.87 0.15 18.44
C THR A 358 -2.69 -0.59 19.77
N GLU A 359 -3.78 -0.97 20.43
CA GLU A 359 -3.73 -1.68 21.70
C GLU A 359 -3.17 -3.09 21.50
N GLN A 360 -2.00 -3.35 22.10
CA GLN A 360 -1.34 -4.65 22.03
C GLN A 360 -2.09 -5.63 22.94
N LYS A 361 -2.83 -6.57 22.33
CA LYS A 361 -3.50 -7.65 23.07
C LYS A 361 -2.50 -8.72 23.52
N GLY A 362 -1.90 -8.50 24.69
CA GLY A 362 -1.20 -9.54 25.46
C GLY A 362 0.24 -9.85 25.03
N LYS A 363 0.79 -10.96 25.55
CA LYS A 363 2.20 -11.38 25.38
C LYS A 363 2.50 -12.04 24.03
N GLU A 364 1.49 -12.27 23.18
CA GLU A 364 1.59 -12.91 21.86
C GLU A 364 1.17 -11.93 20.74
N HIS A 365 1.55 -10.65 20.87
CA HIS A 365 1.32 -9.67 19.80
C HIS A 365 2.19 -10.02 18.57
N ASP A 366 1.57 -10.00 17.38
CA ASP A 366 2.22 -10.31 16.12
C ASP A 366 2.50 -9.02 15.35
N ASP A 367 3.72 -8.49 15.47
CA ASP A 367 4.17 -7.22 14.87
C ASP A 367 4.00 -7.18 13.33
N ILE A 368 3.80 -8.33 12.68
CA ILE A 368 3.63 -8.42 11.23
C ILE A 368 2.40 -7.64 10.75
N PHE A 369 1.36 -7.51 11.58
CA PHE A 369 0.13 -6.83 11.18
C PHE A 369 0.13 -5.33 11.46
N ASP A 370 1.09 -4.81 12.23
CA ASP A 370 1.07 -3.41 12.69
C ASP A 370 1.11 -2.41 11.53
N LYS A 371 1.93 -2.68 10.51
CA LYS A 371 1.99 -1.83 9.30
C LYS A 371 0.66 -1.82 8.54
N LEU A 372 0.01 -2.98 8.44
CA LEU A 372 -1.28 -3.11 7.77
C LEU A 372 -2.37 -2.40 8.58
N LYS A 373 -2.42 -2.62 9.90
CA LYS A 373 -3.34 -1.93 10.83
C LYS A 373 -3.20 -0.41 10.71
N GLN A 374 -1.97 0.10 10.70
CA GLN A 374 -1.71 1.53 10.55
C GLN A 374 -2.16 2.07 9.19
N ALA A 375 -1.84 1.39 8.10
CA ALA A 375 -2.23 1.82 6.76
C ALA A 375 -3.76 1.80 6.57
N VAL A 376 -4.45 0.76 7.06
CA VAL A 376 -5.91 0.67 7.05
C VAL A 376 -6.51 1.80 7.88
N LYS A 377 -5.97 2.07 9.08
CA LYS A 377 -6.41 3.17 9.94
C LYS A 377 -6.32 4.52 9.22
N GLU A 378 -5.16 4.86 8.67
CA GLU A 378 -4.91 6.15 8.01
C GLU A 378 -5.83 6.36 6.79
N GLU A 379 -5.97 5.34 5.94
CA GLU A 379 -6.83 5.41 4.76
C GLU A 379 -8.32 5.47 5.14
N SER A 380 -8.75 4.74 6.18
CA SER A 380 -10.15 4.77 6.66
C SER A 380 -10.53 6.14 7.21
N ILE A 381 -9.64 6.77 7.99
CA ILE A 381 -9.83 8.12 8.53
C ILE A 381 -9.91 9.14 7.39
N LYS A 382 -9.02 9.03 6.40
CA LYS A 382 -8.99 9.93 5.24
C LYS A 382 -10.25 9.87 4.38
N ARG A 383 -10.85 8.69 4.24
CA ARG A 383 -12.10 8.49 3.47
C ARG A 383 -13.34 8.93 4.25
N HIS A 384 -13.26 8.99 5.57
CA HIS A 384 -14.42 9.33 6.39
C HIS A 384 -14.78 10.81 6.28
N LYS A 385 -16.08 11.07 6.14
CA LYS A 385 -16.66 12.42 6.18
C LYS A 385 -17.89 12.40 7.07
N TRP A 386 -17.90 13.28 8.06
CA TRP A 386 -19.06 13.43 8.94
C TRP A 386 -20.27 13.91 8.15
N ASN A 387 -21.48 13.58 8.61
CA ASN A 387 -22.71 14.03 8.00
C ASN A 387 -22.80 15.56 7.89
N GLU A 388 -22.94 16.09 6.67
CA GLU A 388 -23.02 17.54 6.39
C GLU A 388 -24.19 18.23 7.10
N ARG A 389 -25.30 17.51 7.37
CA ARG A 389 -26.48 18.07 8.06
C ARG A 389 -26.34 18.08 9.59
N ALA A 390 -25.27 17.51 10.15
CA ALA A 390 -25.10 17.43 11.59
C ALA A 390 -24.95 18.82 12.22
N GLU A 391 -24.25 19.74 11.54
CA GLU A 391 -24.02 21.09 12.03
C GLU A 391 -25.34 21.86 12.22
N ASP A 392 -26.20 21.86 11.20
CA ASP A 392 -27.51 22.54 11.25
C ASP A 392 -28.42 21.95 12.33
N SER A 393 -28.43 20.62 12.46
CA SER A 393 -29.20 19.94 13.50
C SER A 393 -28.72 20.31 14.90
N LEU A 394 -27.40 20.38 15.11
CA LEU A 394 -26.82 20.75 16.41
C LEU A 394 -27.10 22.21 16.73
N ARG A 395 -27.04 23.10 15.73
CA ARG A 395 -27.32 24.52 15.90
C ARG A 395 -28.69 24.76 16.53
N VAL A 396 -29.75 24.12 16.00
CA VAL A 396 -31.12 24.25 16.54
C VAL A 396 -31.21 23.75 17.99
N ILE A 397 -30.62 22.58 18.27
CA ILE A 397 -30.66 21.97 19.59
C ILE A 397 -29.91 22.81 20.62
N GLN A 398 -28.71 23.29 20.26
CA GLN A 398 -27.88 24.14 21.10
C GLN A 398 -28.52 25.49 21.36
N HIS A 399 -29.17 26.07 20.35
CA HIS A 399 -29.92 27.32 20.50
C HIS A 399 -31.04 27.15 21.53
N ASN A 400 -31.89 26.14 21.35
CA ASN A 400 -33.00 25.85 22.28
C ASN A 400 -32.51 25.56 23.70
N ALA A 401 -31.40 24.82 23.84
CA ALA A 401 -30.82 24.51 25.14
C ALA A 401 -30.28 25.77 25.85
N LEU A 402 -29.72 26.71 25.09
CA LEU A 402 -29.19 27.95 25.61
C LEU A 402 -30.27 29.02 25.80
N GLU A 403 -31.44 28.96 25.19
CA GLU A 403 -32.51 29.95 25.44
C GLU A 403 -33.20 29.76 26.80
N ASP A 404 -33.24 28.53 27.31
CA ASP A 404 -33.88 28.22 28.59
C ASP A 404 -33.13 28.86 29.76
N ARG A 405 -33.84 29.50 30.69
CA ARG A 405 -33.26 30.11 31.90
C ARG A 405 -33.78 29.48 33.19
N SER A 406 -34.65 28.48 33.08
CA SER A 406 -35.46 27.97 34.18
C SER A 406 -34.79 26.79 34.89
N ILE A 407 -34.24 27.07 36.06
CA ILE A 407 -33.69 26.06 36.97
C ILE A 407 -34.85 25.53 37.81
N SER A 408 -35.22 24.28 37.57
CA SER A 408 -36.44 23.70 38.15
C SER A 408 -36.27 23.29 39.62
N ASP A 409 -35.07 22.85 40.00
CA ASP A 409 -34.81 22.25 41.31
C ASP A 409 -33.44 22.65 41.87
N LYS A 410 -33.29 22.47 43.18
CA LYS A 410 -32.08 22.85 43.91
C LYS A 410 -30.86 22.01 43.49
N GLN A 411 -31.04 20.76 43.07
CA GLN A 411 -29.91 19.91 42.68
C GLN A 411 -29.26 20.46 41.41
N GLN A 412 -30.07 20.91 40.44
CA GLN A 412 -29.57 21.59 39.24
C GLN A 412 -28.84 22.91 39.57
N TRP A 413 -29.35 23.67 40.54
CA TRP A 413 -28.69 24.89 41.03
C TRP A 413 -27.32 24.59 41.65
N ASP A 414 -27.27 23.63 42.56
CA ASP A 414 -26.03 23.23 43.25
C ASP A 414 -25.02 22.63 42.26
N ALA A 415 -25.49 21.86 41.26
CA ALA A 415 -24.65 21.32 40.19
C ALA A 415 -24.05 22.41 39.29
N ALA A 416 -24.82 23.45 38.97
CA ALA A 416 -24.33 24.60 38.19
C ALA A 416 -23.30 25.42 38.97
N ILE A 417 -23.50 25.60 40.28
CA ILE A 417 -22.50 26.24 41.15
C ILE A 417 -21.22 25.43 41.17
N HIS A 418 -21.31 24.11 41.37
CA HIS A 418 -20.14 23.24 41.38
C HIS A 418 -19.39 23.31 40.05
N PHE A 419 -20.10 23.25 38.93
CA PHE A 419 -19.52 23.37 37.60
C PHE A 419 -18.82 24.72 37.37
N MET A 420 -19.44 25.81 37.81
CA MET A 420 -18.84 27.15 37.75
C MET A 420 -17.60 27.25 38.64
N GLU A 421 -17.68 26.75 39.87
CA GLU A 421 -16.59 26.78 40.84
C GLU A 421 -15.37 25.99 40.36
N GLU A 422 -15.56 24.75 39.88
CA GLU A 422 -14.49 23.93 39.30
C GLU A 422 -13.84 24.63 38.10
N THR A 423 -14.66 25.23 37.23
CA THR A 423 -14.19 25.95 36.06
C THR A 423 -13.32 27.15 36.45
N LEU A 424 -13.81 27.97 37.37
CA LEU A 424 -13.12 29.17 37.81
C LEU A 424 -11.86 28.84 38.61
N GLN A 425 -11.88 27.80 39.44
CA GLN A 425 -10.69 27.31 40.16
C GLN A 425 -9.61 26.81 39.19
N SER A 426 -10.01 26.03 38.18
CA SER A 426 -9.09 25.55 37.13
C SER A 426 -8.43 26.72 36.39
N ARG A 427 -9.24 27.69 35.93
CA ARG A 427 -8.74 28.89 35.23
C ARG A 427 -7.92 29.82 36.13
N LEU A 428 -8.24 29.88 37.41
CA LEU A 428 -7.46 30.64 38.38
C LEU A 428 -6.07 30.02 38.54
N LYS A 429 -6.00 28.69 38.65
CA LYS A 429 -4.73 27.96 38.73
C LYS A 429 -3.87 28.18 37.48
N ASP A 430 -4.46 28.11 36.29
CA ASP A 430 -3.76 28.40 35.03
C ASP A 430 -3.21 29.84 35.02
N THR A 431 -4.04 30.81 35.42
CA THR A 431 -3.66 32.23 35.46
C THR A 431 -2.58 32.51 36.51
N GLU A 432 -2.66 31.87 37.68
CA GLU A 432 -1.63 32.00 38.72
C GLU A 432 -0.30 31.38 38.26
N SER A 433 -0.32 30.28 37.52
CA SER A 433 0.89 29.71 36.90
C SER A 433 1.51 30.67 35.88
N VAL A 434 0.71 31.25 34.98
CA VAL A 434 1.19 32.24 34.00
C VAL A 434 1.80 33.46 34.70
N ILE A 435 1.14 33.98 35.74
CA ILE A 435 1.67 35.10 36.54
C ILE A 435 2.99 34.71 37.21
N GLU A 436 3.09 33.49 37.74
CA GLU A 436 4.32 33.01 38.37
C GLU A 436 5.48 32.95 37.36
N ASP A 437 5.25 32.42 36.16
CA ASP A 437 6.26 32.37 35.10
C ASP A 437 6.71 33.77 34.66
N MET A 438 5.75 34.70 34.55
CA MET A 438 5.99 36.10 34.18
C MET A 438 6.79 36.88 35.22
N VAL A 439 6.50 36.69 36.51
CA VAL A 439 7.02 37.50 37.62
C VAL A 439 8.22 36.83 38.31
N GLY A 440 8.43 35.55 38.06
CA GLY A 440 9.45 34.72 38.67
C GLY A 440 9.12 34.31 40.10
N PRO A 441 9.98 33.48 40.71
CA PRO A 441 9.68 32.81 41.97
C PRO A 441 9.42 33.79 43.11
N ASP A 442 8.44 33.45 43.95
CA ASP A 442 8.18 34.14 45.22
C ASP A 442 9.34 34.01 46.19
N TRP A 443 9.41 34.90 47.18
CA TRP A 443 10.46 34.89 48.21
C TRP A 443 10.64 33.52 48.89
N LYS A 444 9.54 32.77 49.10
CA LYS A 444 9.57 31.40 49.65
C LYS A 444 10.28 30.43 48.70
N LYS A 445 9.94 30.45 47.41
CA LYS A 445 10.55 29.58 46.39
C LYS A 445 12.02 29.95 46.13
N ARG A 446 12.34 31.24 46.16
CA ARG A 446 13.71 31.76 46.06
C ARG A 446 14.61 31.24 47.19
N TRP A 447 14.09 31.19 48.41
CA TRP A 447 14.84 30.71 49.58
C TRP A 447 14.91 29.17 49.63
N LEU A 448 13.81 28.47 49.32
CA LEU A 448 13.76 27.00 49.37
C LEU A 448 14.56 26.31 48.25
N TYR A 449 14.54 26.87 47.04
CA TYR A 449 15.15 26.25 45.86
C TYR A 449 16.39 27.00 45.33
N TRP A 450 16.83 28.06 46.01
CA TRP A 450 17.97 28.89 45.60
C TRP A 450 17.89 29.43 44.16
N ILE A 451 16.67 29.78 43.71
CA ILE A 451 16.41 30.30 42.36
C ILE A 451 16.30 31.84 42.42
N GLY A 452 16.99 32.54 41.52
CA GLY A 452 16.91 34.00 41.36
C GLY A 452 15.87 34.43 40.32
N ARG A 453 15.45 35.70 40.36
CA ARG A 453 14.62 36.30 39.29
C ARG A 453 15.49 36.88 38.19
N THR A 454 15.05 36.78 36.95
CA THR A 454 15.68 37.51 35.84
C THR A 454 15.41 39.02 35.93
N LYS A 455 16.15 39.84 35.17
CA LYS A 455 15.94 41.29 35.10
C LYS A 455 14.51 41.64 34.66
N GLU A 456 13.99 40.91 33.67
CA GLU A 456 12.64 41.09 33.16
C GLU A 456 11.57 40.67 34.18
N GLN A 457 11.77 39.53 34.86
CA GLN A 457 10.89 39.09 35.95
C GLN A 457 10.84 40.09 37.09
N ASN A 458 11.97 40.75 37.40
CA ASN A 458 12.00 41.80 38.41
C ASN A 458 11.18 43.03 37.99
N ILE A 459 11.29 43.45 36.73
CA ILE A 459 10.47 44.55 36.17
C ILE A 459 8.99 44.20 36.22
N ARG A 460 8.61 42.98 35.82
CA ARG A 460 7.22 42.50 35.85
C ARG A 460 6.69 42.36 37.29
N ASN A 461 7.53 41.98 38.25
CA ASN A 461 7.16 41.97 39.67
C ASN A 461 6.81 43.35 40.20
N GLU A 462 7.64 44.35 39.91
CA GLU A 462 7.40 45.73 40.37
C GLU A 462 6.19 46.35 39.66
N THR A 463 6.04 46.06 38.37
CA THR A 463 4.84 46.43 37.60
C THR A 463 3.59 45.80 38.21
N LYS A 464 3.62 44.50 38.54
CA LYS A 464 2.53 43.80 39.22
C LYS A 464 2.18 44.45 40.56
N ASN A 465 3.18 44.73 41.39
CA ASN A 465 2.96 45.34 42.72
C ASN A 465 2.27 46.70 42.63
N GLU A 466 2.57 47.50 41.61
CA GLU A 466 1.93 48.80 41.41
C GLU A 466 0.50 48.65 40.86
N LEU A 467 0.29 47.73 39.92
CA LEU A 467 -1.02 47.42 39.36
C LEU A 467 -1.98 46.82 40.41
N GLU A 468 -1.49 45.97 41.31
CA GLU A 468 -2.30 45.44 42.42
C GLU A 468 -2.77 46.53 43.38
N LYS A 469 -2.05 47.65 43.50
CA LYS A 469 -2.52 48.80 44.30
C LYS A 469 -3.70 49.50 43.63
N LEU A 470 -3.70 49.62 42.30
CA LEU A 470 -4.81 50.22 41.57
C LEU A 470 -6.12 49.45 41.79
N ILE A 471 -6.07 48.13 41.73
CA ILE A 471 -7.24 47.27 42.01
C ILE A 471 -7.72 47.43 43.45
N LYS A 472 -6.81 47.54 44.43
CA LYS A 472 -7.19 47.77 45.83
C LYS A 472 -7.82 49.14 46.08
N CYS A 473 -7.50 50.14 45.26
CA CYS A 473 -8.08 51.48 45.37
C CYS A 473 -9.44 51.60 44.67
N ASN A 474 -9.72 50.74 43.68
CA ASN A 474 -10.98 50.72 42.95
C ASN A 474 -11.44 49.27 42.73
N GLU A 475 -12.36 48.80 43.56
CA GLU A 475 -12.88 47.42 43.49
C GLU A 475 -13.73 47.18 42.22
N GLU A 476 -14.28 48.23 41.61
CA GLU A 476 -15.10 48.19 40.38
C GLU A 476 -14.29 48.56 39.12
N HIS A 477 -12.98 48.37 39.13
CA HIS A 477 -12.13 48.72 38.00
C HIS A 477 -12.50 47.93 36.72
N ALA A 478 -12.47 48.61 35.57
CA ALA A 478 -12.67 47.97 34.27
C ALA A 478 -11.52 47.01 33.90
N ALA A 479 -11.78 46.06 33.00
CA ALA A 479 -10.75 45.11 32.55
C ALA A 479 -9.60 45.74 31.76
N TYR A 480 -9.78 46.95 31.24
CA TYR A 480 -8.77 47.67 30.48
C TYR A 480 -8.27 48.87 31.26
N LEU A 481 -6.95 49.10 31.22
CA LEU A 481 -6.35 50.32 31.73
C LEU A 481 -6.57 51.46 30.73
N ALA A 482 -7.03 52.60 31.23
CA ALA A 482 -7.08 53.83 30.47
C ALA A 482 -5.64 54.37 30.20
N ASN A 483 -5.47 55.16 29.14
CA ASN A 483 -4.13 55.58 28.70
C ASN A 483 -3.40 56.49 29.73
N ASP A 484 -4.16 57.24 30.51
CA ASP A 484 -3.72 58.05 31.64
C ASP A 484 -3.28 57.17 32.83
N GLU A 485 -3.98 56.08 33.12
CA GLU A 485 -3.59 55.10 34.14
C GLU A 485 -2.28 54.41 33.77
N VAL A 486 -2.14 53.97 32.51
CA VAL A 486 -0.88 53.40 32.00
C VAL A 486 0.27 54.39 32.13
N THR A 487 0.02 55.66 31.86
CA THR A 487 1.03 56.73 31.99
C THR A 487 1.39 56.97 33.45
N THR A 488 0.42 56.89 34.37
CA THR A 488 0.62 57.05 35.81
C THR A 488 1.45 55.90 36.38
N VAL A 489 1.10 54.66 36.03
CA VAL A 489 1.88 53.47 36.43
C VAL A 489 3.31 53.56 35.92
N ARG A 490 3.50 53.97 34.66
CA ARG A 490 4.85 54.16 34.10
C ARG A 490 5.65 55.19 34.89
N LYS A 491 5.10 56.38 35.13
CA LYS A 491 5.79 57.45 35.87
C LYS A 491 6.13 57.03 37.31
N ASN A 492 5.26 56.28 37.97
CA ASN A 492 5.51 55.74 39.31
C ASN A 492 6.66 54.72 39.32
N LEU A 493 6.77 53.89 38.28
CA LEU A 493 7.85 52.92 38.13
C LEU A 493 9.18 53.61 37.75
N GLU A 494 9.14 54.62 36.87
CA GLU A 494 10.29 55.45 36.50
C GLU A 494 10.85 56.21 37.70
N ALA A 495 9.99 56.73 38.57
CA ALA A 495 10.39 57.38 39.82
C ALA A 495 11.12 56.43 40.79
N ARG A 496 10.91 55.11 40.66
CA ARG A 496 11.64 54.05 41.39
C ARG A 496 12.86 53.53 40.64
N GLY A 497 13.23 54.15 39.51
CA GLY A 497 14.37 53.76 38.68
C GLY A 497 14.10 52.59 37.74
N ILE A 498 12.84 52.27 37.44
CA ILE A 498 12.44 51.13 36.59
C ILE A 498 11.78 51.65 35.32
N ALA A 499 12.47 51.55 34.19
CA ALA A 499 11.91 51.88 32.88
C ALA A 499 11.05 50.72 32.35
N VAL A 500 9.79 50.99 32.01
CA VAL A 500 8.83 49.97 31.55
C VAL A 500 8.05 50.44 30.33
N ASP A 501 7.94 49.55 29.35
CA ASP A 501 7.16 49.80 28.14
C ASP A 501 5.64 49.80 28.44
N PRO A 502 4.84 50.74 27.88
CA PRO A 502 3.38 50.72 27.95
C PRO A 502 2.73 49.36 27.66
N CYS A 503 3.23 48.62 26.68
CA CYS A 503 2.70 47.32 26.27
C CYS A 503 2.89 46.29 27.39
N LEU A 504 4.07 46.25 28.03
CA LEU A 504 4.34 45.36 29.15
C LEU A 504 3.39 45.63 30.33
N ILE A 505 3.05 46.90 30.59
CA ILE A 505 2.08 47.28 31.63
C ILE A 505 0.69 46.72 31.30
N LYS A 506 0.24 46.85 30.04
CA LYS A 506 -1.05 46.34 29.59
C LYS A 506 -1.12 44.80 29.64
N ASP A 507 -0.06 44.12 29.23
CA ASP A 507 0.02 42.65 29.25
C ASP A 507 0.02 42.12 30.69
N THR A 508 0.76 42.77 31.57
CA THR A 508 0.82 42.42 33.00
C THR A 508 -0.53 42.70 33.68
N TRP A 509 -1.18 43.82 33.32
CA TRP A 509 -2.52 44.14 33.82
C TRP A 509 -3.56 43.10 33.43
N HIS A 510 -3.57 42.65 32.17
CA HIS A 510 -4.52 41.67 31.69
C HIS A 510 -4.52 40.40 32.56
N GLN A 511 -3.33 39.87 32.89
CA GLN A 511 -3.22 38.68 33.75
C GLN A 511 -3.61 38.95 35.21
N ILE A 512 -3.21 40.10 35.76
CA ILE A 512 -3.54 40.46 37.16
C ILE A 512 -5.03 40.68 37.32
N TYR A 513 -5.66 41.41 36.40
CA TYR A 513 -7.10 41.65 36.39
C TYR A 513 -7.86 40.34 36.25
N ARG A 514 -7.43 39.44 35.35
CA ARG A 514 -8.03 38.12 35.19
C ARG A 514 -7.99 37.32 36.49
N ARG A 515 -6.85 37.32 37.20
CA ARG A 515 -6.75 36.67 38.52
C ARG A 515 -7.68 37.32 39.56
N TYR A 516 -7.76 38.65 39.59
CA TYR A 516 -8.68 39.37 40.49
C TYR A 516 -10.14 38.99 40.20
N PHE A 517 -10.56 39.11 38.94
CA PHE A 517 -11.88 38.74 38.45
C PHE A 517 -12.27 37.31 38.87
N LEU A 518 -11.40 36.33 38.61
CA LEU A 518 -11.64 34.92 38.94
C LEU A 518 -11.80 34.71 40.46
N LYS A 519 -11.01 35.41 41.29
CA LYS A 519 -11.15 35.35 42.76
C LYS A 519 -12.46 35.97 43.24
N THR A 520 -12.84 37.10 42.67
CA THR A 520 -14.11 37.77 42.98
C THR A 520 -15.31 36.91 42.57
N ALA A 521 -15.28 36.33 41.37
CA ALA A 521 -16.30 35.41 40.89
C ALA A 521 -16.42 34.15 41.76
N LEU A 522 -15.30 33.57 42.21
CA LEU A 522 -15.32 32.42 43.14
C LEU A 522 -15.93 32.76 44.50
N ASN A 523 -15.63 33.95 45.04
CA ASN A 523 -16.28 34.41 46.26
C ASN A 523 -17.79 34.59 46.05
N HIS A 524 -18.18 35.12 44.89
CA HIS A 524 -19.59 35.26 44.52
C HIS A 524 -20.31 33.90 44.39
N CYS A 525 -19.69 32.87 43.81
CA CYS A 525 -20.23 31.50 43.78
C CYS A 525 -20.58 30.99 45.19
N ASN A 526 -19.71 31.24 46.18
CA ASN A 526 -19.93 30.82 47.56
C ASN A 526 -21.14 31.53 48.19
N LEU A 527 -21.37 32.80 47.87
CA LEU A 527 -22.56 33.55 48.30
C LEU A 527 -23.83 32.99 47.65
N CYS A 528 -23.77 32.64 46.36
CA CYS A 528 -24.90 32.10 45.59
C CYS A 528 -25.33 30.67 45.99
N ARG A 529 -24.55 29.93 46.79
CA ARG A 529 -24.94 28.60 47.32
C ARG A 529 -26.24 28.63 48.12
N ARG A 530 -26.54 29.74 48.80
CA ARG A 530 -27.80 29.94 49.53
C ARG A 530 -28.86 30.68 48.71
N GLY A 531 -28.54 30.99 47.45
CA GLY A 531 -29.30 31.84 46.53
C GLY A 531 -30.56 31.21 45.93
N PHE A 532 -30.71 29.88 45.96
CA PHE A 532 -31.81 29.20 45.27
C PHE A 532 -33.22 29.67 45.69
N HIS A 533 -33.42 29.94 46.99
CA HIS A 533 -34.70 30.47 47.48
C HIS A 533 -35.03 31.86 46.93
N TYR A 534 -34.01 32.70 46.71
CA TYR A 534 -34.18 34.03 46.12
C TYR A 534 -34.43 33.96 44.61
N TYR A 535 -33.80 33.00 43.94
CA TYR A 535 -34.06 32.70 42.53
C TYR A 535 -35.53 32.29 42.28
N GLN A 536 -36.12 31.43 43.14
CA GLN A 536 -37.53 31.04 43.04
C GLN A 536 -38.51 32.21 43.19
N ARG A 537 -38.08 33.31 43.81
CA ARG A 537 -38.87 34.55 43.96
C ARG A 537 -38.52 35.62 42.93
N HIS A 538 -37.84 35.26 41.84
CA HIS A 538 -37.37 36.16 40.79
C HIS A 538 -36.50 37.32 41.30
N PHE A 539 -35.72 37.10 42.36
CA PHE A 539 -34.83 38.10 42.97
C PHE A 539 -35.55 39.38 43.45
N VAL A 540 -36.86 39.34 43.71
CA VAL A 540 -37.59 40.48 44.27
C VAL A 540 -37.02 40.81 45.67
N ASP A 541 -36.55 42.05 45.84
CA ASP A 541 -35.98 42.65 47.07
C ASP A 541 -34.66 42.04 47.62
N SER A 542 -33.79 41.48 46.76
CA SER A 542 -32.51 40.89 47.22
C SER A 542 -31.29 41.55 46.57
N GLU A 543 -30.32 42.00 47.37
CA GLU A 543 -29.01 42.53 46.89
C GLU A 543 -28.12 41.44 46.26
N LEU A 544 -28.47 40.16 46.40
CA LEU A 544 -27.73 39.03 45.86
C LEU A 544 -28.25 38.62 44.48
N GLU A 545 -27.58 39.09 43.43
CA GLU A 545 -27.86 38.72 42.04
C GLU A 545 -27.02 37.51 41.62
N CYS A 546 -27.63 36.36 41.33
CA CYS A 546 -26.93 35.12 40.95
C CYS A 546 -27.13 34.75 39.47
N ASN A 547 -27.14 35.74 38.56
CA ASN A 547 -27.37 35.53 37.12
C ASN A 547 -26.26 34.68 36.47
N ASP A 548 -25.04 34.75 37.02
CA ASP A 548 -23.90 33.93 36.59
C ASP A 548 -24.21 32.43 36.72
N ILE A 549 -24.89 32.02 37.79
CA ILE A 549 -25.27 30.61 38.01
C ILE A 549 -26.22 30.14 36.91
N VAL A 550 -27.14 31.01 36.48
CA VAL A 550 -28.08 30.72 35.38
C VAL A 550 -27.33 30.56 34.05
N LEU A 551 -26.31 31.38 33.78
CA LEU A 551 -25.43 31.23 32.62
C LEU A 551 -24.69 29.88 32.64
N PHE A 552 -24.05 29.54 33.75
CA PHE A 552 -23.30 28.28 33.84
C PHE A 552 -24.21 27.05 33.78
N TRP A 553 -25.43 27.12 34.32
CA TRP A 553 -26.45 26.09 34.14
C TRP A 553 -26.84 25.92 32.67
N ARG A 554 -27.10 27.03 31.94
CA ARG A 554 -27.40 27.02 30.49
C ARG A 554 -26.31 26.30 29.70
N ILE A 555 -25.06 26.63 29.98
CA ILE A 555 -23.90 26.04 29.31
C ILE A 555 -23.76 24.56 29.67
N GLN A 556 -23.86 24.19 30.95
CA GLN A 556 -23.76 22.82 31.41
C GLN A 556 -24.84 21.93 30.76
N ARG A 557 -26.08 22.42 30.72
CA ARG A 557 -27.19 21.74 30.06
C ARG A 557 -26.97 21.62 28.55
N MET A 558 -26.52 22.69 27.90
CA MET A 558 -26.20 22.66 26.46
C MET A 558 -25.13 21.61 26.16
N LEU A 559 -24.08 21.51 26.98
CA LEU A 559 -23.02 20.51 26.81
C LEU A 559 -23.57 19.09 26.95
N ALA A 560 -24.39 18.83 27.96
CA ALA A 560 -25.01 17.51 28.18
C ALA A 560 -25.93 17.10 27.02
N ILE A 561 -26.80 18.02 26.56
CA ILE A 561 -27.69 17.76 25.42
C ILE A 561 -26.89 17.54 24.14
N THR A 562 -25.89 18.39 23.88
CA THR A 562 -25.01 18.27 22.71
C THR A 562 -24.26 16.94 22.73
N ALA A 563 -23.68 16.55 23.85
CA ALA A 563 -22.97 15.28 24.00
C ALA A 563 -23.88 14.08 23.75
N ASN A 564 -25.11 14.09 24.30
CA ASN A 564 -26.09 13.03 24.04
C ASN A 564 -26.52 12.99 22.56
N THR A 565 -26.76 14.13 21.91
CA THR A 565 -27.07 14.17 20.48
C THR A 565 -25.92 13.66 19.63
N LEU A 566 -24.69 14.09 19.89
CA LEU A 566 -23.49 13.62 19.20
C LEU A 566 -23.28 12.13 19.41
N ARG A 567 -23.44 11.62 20.63
CA ARG A 567 -23.41 10.19 20.94
C ARG A 567 -24.45 9.43 20.11
N GLN A 568 -25.68 9.92 19.98
CA GLN A 568 -26.69 9.28 19.14
C GLN A 568 -26.28 9.25 17.66
N GLN A 569 -25.75 10.35 17.13
CA GLN A 569 -25.24 10.40 15.75
C GLN A 569 -24.07 9.43 15.55
N LEU A 570 -23.14 9.41 16.50
CA LEU A 570 -21.94 8.57 16.49
C LEU A 570 -22.30 7.08 16.51
N THR A 571 -23.08 6.64 17.50
CA THR A 571 -23.44 5.21 17.66
C THR A 571 -24.35 4.72 16.53
N ASN A 572 -25.34 5.52 16.10
CA ASN A 572 -26.33 5.05 15.13
C ASN A 572 -25.83 5.12 13.68
N THR A 573 -24.96 6.08 13.36
CA THR A 573 -24.59 6.40 11.98
C THR A 573 -23.08 6.35 11.76
N GLU A 574 -22.30 7.13 12.50
CA GLU A 574 -20.89 7.37 12.12
C GLU A 574 -19.97 6.18 12.40
N VAL A 575 -20.18 5.42 13.49
CA VAL A 575 -19.43 4.18 13.74
C VAL A 575 -19.69 3.15 12.64
N ARG A 576 -20.94 3.00 12.18
CA ARG A 576 -21.30 2.09 11.08
C ARG A 576 -20.71 2.53 9.74
N ARG A 577 -20.65 3.85 9.50
CA ARG A 577 -19.99 4.41 8.31
C ARG A 577 -18.50 4.15 8.34
N LEU A 578 -17.86 4.34 9.50
CA LEU A 578 -16.44 4.02 9.67
C LEU A 578 -16.17 2.53 9.45
N GLU A 579 -17.01 1.64 10.01
CA GLU A 579 -16.92 0.21 9.77
C GLU A 579 -17.01 -0.14 8.27
N LYS A 580 -17.95 0.47 7.55
CA LYS A 580 -18.09 0.31 6.09
C LYS A 580 -16.82 0.77 5.36
N ASN A 581 -16.27 1.92 5.73
CA ASN A 581 -15.03 2.42 5.13
C ASN A 581 -13.85 1.49 5.38
N VAL A 582 -13.73 0.93 6.59
CA VAL A 582 -12.67 -0.05 6.91
C VAL A 582 -12.80 -1.29 6.04
N LYS A 583 -14.03 -1.81 5.86
CA LYS A 583 -14.31 -2.96 4.98
C LYS A 583 -13.90 -2.68 3.53
N GLU A 584 -14.31 -1.53 2.99
CA GLU A 584 -13.96 -1.11 1.62
C GLU A 584 -12.43 -0.93 1.46
N VAL A 585 -11.74 -0.35 2.44
CA VAL A 585 -10.28 -0.21 2.42
C VAL A 585 -9.58 -1.57 2.45
N LEU A 586 -10.08 -2.52 3.25
CA LEU A 586 -9.54 -3.88 3.31
C LEU A 586 -9.78 -4.64 2.00
N GLU A 587 -10.92 -4.44 1.34
CA GLU A 587 -11.20 -5.01 0.01
C GLU A 587 -10.25 -4.44 -1.04
N ASP A 588 -10.06 -3.11 -1.10
CA ASP A 588 -9.11 -2.48 -2.01
C ASP A 588 -7.67 -2.98 -1.80
N PHE A 589 -7.28 -3.22 -0.54
CA PHE A 589 -5.95 -3.73 -0.21
C PHE A 589 -5.82 -5.24 -0.50
N ALA A 590 -6.94 -5.97 -0.52
CA ALA A 590 -6.98 -7.38 -0.89
C ALA A 590 -6.72 -7.59 -2.39
N GLU A 591 -7.11 -6.65 -3.25
CA GLU A 591 -6.87 -6.71 -4.70
C GLU A 591 -5.46 -6.22 -5.08
N ASP A 592 -4.85 -5.35 -4.28
CA ASP A 592 -3.54 -4.76 -4.55
C ASP A 592 -2.38 -5.61 -4.00
N ASN A 593 -1.80 -6.43 -4.89
CA ASN A 593 -0.64 -7.26 -4.56
C ASN A 593 0.61 -6.45 -4.17
N GLU A 594 0.82 -5.26 -4.72
CA GLU A 594 1.97 -4.43 -4.34
C GLU A 594 1.84 -3.93 -2.89
N LYS A 595 0.64 -3.50 -2.50
CA LYS A 595 0.37 -3.09 -1.12
C LYS A 595 0.57 -4.25 -0.16
N LYS A 596 0.09 -5.45 -0.47
CA LYS A 596 0.34 -6.62 0.38
C LYS A 596 1.85 -6.84 0.58
N VAL A 597 2.64 -6.77 -0.49
CA VAL A 597 4.11 -6.93 -0.43
C VAL A 597 4.76 -5.86 0.45
N LYS A 598 4.31 -4.61 0.35
CA LYS A 598 4.84 -3.47 1.13
C LYS A 598 4.43 -3.50 2.60
N LEU A 599 3.22 -3.97 2.91
CA LEU A 599 2.63 -3.92 4.24
C LEU A 599 2.93 -5.18 5.06
N LEU A 600 2.89 -6.37 4.45
CA LEU A 600 3.19 -7.65 5.10
C LEU A 600 4.64 -8.05 4.79
N THR A 601 5.54 -7.49 5.57
CA THR A 601 7.00 -7.66 5.42
C THR A 601 7.60 -8.42 6.59
N GLY A 602 8.64 -9.20 6.34
CA GLY A 602 9.44 -9.83 7.38
C GLY A 602 10.07 -11.13 6.89
N LYS A 603 11.11 -11.58 7.60
CA LYS A 603 11.79 -12.85 7.29
C LYS A 603 10.81 -14.03 7.31
N ARG A 604 9.86 -14.03 8.25
CA ARG A 604 8.79 -15.04 8.34
C ARG A 604 7.97 -15.12 7.05
N VAL A 605 7.54 -13.99 6.51
CA VAL A 605 6.70 -13.95 5.29
C VAL A 605 7.50 -14.43 4.07
N GLN A 606 8.75 -13.96 3.93
CA GLN A 606 9.62 -14.37 2.82
C GLN A 606 9.90 -15.87 2.84
N LEU A 607 10.23 -16.42 4.01
CA LEU A 607 10.52 -17.83 4.18
C LEU A 607 9.30 -18.72 3.84
N ALA A 608 8.09 -18.32 4.24
CA ALA A 608 6.86 -19.03 3.90
C ALA A 608 6.56 -19.00 2.38
N GLU A 609 6.81 -17.87 1.70
CA GLU A 609 6.62 -17.77 0.26
C GLU A 609 7.66 -18.60 -0.51
N ASP A 610 8.91 -18.61 -0.07
CA ASP A 610 9.96 -19.41 -0.72
C ASP A 610 9.77 -20.91 -0.49
N LEU A 611 9.08 -21.32 0.58
CA LEU A 611 8.64 -22.70 0.80
C LEU A 611 7.43 -23.11 -0.07
N SER A 612 6.63 -22.13 -0.49
CA SER A 612 5.44 -22.35 -1.32
C SER A 612 5.77 -22.44 -2.81
N LYS A 613 6.85 -21.80 -3.28
CA LYS A 613 7.38 -21.88 -4.65
C LYS A 613 8.05 -23.22 -4.92
#